data_AF-A0A0J9VGL1-F1
#
_entry.id   AF-A0A0J9VGL1-F1
#
_cell.length_a   1.000
_cell.length_b   1.000
_cell.length_c   1.000
_cell.angle_alpha   90.00
_cell.angle_beta   90.00
_cell.angle_gamma   90.00
#
_symmetry.space_group_name_H-M   'P 1'
#
loop_
_entity.id
_entity.type
_entity.pdbx_description
1 polymer ?
#
loop_
_entity_poly.entity_id
_entity_poly.type
_entity_poly.pdbx_seq_one_letter_code
_entity_poly.pdbx_strand_id
1 'polypeptide(L)'
;MTRLTERIAIFAPLQTMICWLVQPTPERRARLCEDYVPRERQLTTPHPQWLDLLLWGSLREAAIERQDLYATDEFQRVYFDALRLVNWPYQPLDGLVTDPQTGHVGLTDALMAHAMNGSNWRLAETFAQRYPELCGLVALE
;
A
#
# COMPACT_ATOMS: atom_id res chain seq x y z
N MET A 1 -16.16 -5.34 11.34
CA MET A 1 -14.91 -5.36 12.12
C MET A 1 -14.10 -4.12 11.78
N THR A 2 -13.51 -3.44 12.75
CA THR A 2 -12.75 -2.19 12.54
C THR A 2 -11.40 -2.48 11.88
N ARG A 3 -11.16 -1.95 10.67
CA ARG A 3 -9.88 -2.08 9.91
C ARG A 3 -8.77 -1.18 10.45
N LEU A 4 -8.66 -1.09 11.78
CA LEU A 4 -7.78 -0.12 12.42
C LEU A 4 -6.30 -0.48 12.17
N THR A 5 -5.97 -1.77 12.26
CA THR A 5 -4.61 -2.26 11.98
C THR A 5 -4.16 -1.86 10.58
N GLU A 6 -4.96 -2.12 9.54
CA GLU A 6 -4.60 -1.79 8.15
C GLU A 6 -4.47 -0.30 7.94
N ARG A 7 -5.40 0.50 8.48
CA ARG A 7 -5.37 1.96 8.37
C ARG A 7 -4.13 2.57 9.02
N ILE A 8 -3.60 1.96 10.07
CA ILE A 8 -2.36 2.39 10.73
C ILE A 8 -1.14 1.84 10.00
N ALA A 9 -1.13 0.56 9.67
CA ALA A 9 0.01 -0.12 9.07
C ALA A 9 0.35 0.41 7.67
N ILE A 10 -0.65 0.82 6.89
CA ILE A 10 -0.48 1.30 5.52
C ILE A 10 0.41 2.55 5.44
N PHE A 11 0.55 3.31 6.53
CA PHE A 11 1.47 4.45 6.57
C PHE A 11 2.92 4.05 6.28
N ALA A 12 3.37 2.85 6.68
CA ALA A 12 4.74 2.41 6.43
C ALA A 12 5.10 2.32 4.93
N PRO A 13 4.35 1.55 4.10
CA PRO A 13 4.64 1.50 2.67
C PRO A 13 4.31 2.82 1.96
N LEU A 14 3.22 3.51 2.32
CA LEU A 14 2.87 4.78 1.67
C LEU A 14 3.91 5.87 1.93
N GLN A 15 4.37 6.03 3.17
CA GLN A 15 5.43 7.00 3.49
C GLN A 15 6.69 6.70 2.68
N THR A 16 7.07 5.42 2.61
CA THR A 16 8.23 4.96 1.83
C THR A 16 8.11 5.33 0.36
N MET A 17 6.96 5.05 -0.26
CA MET A 17 6.68 5.39 -1.66
C MET A 17 6.64 6.90 -1.89
N ILE A 18 5.96 7.66 -1.02
CA ILE A 18 5.87 9.13 -1.12
C ILE A 18 7.26 9.76 -0.98
N CYS A 19 8.07 9.32 -0.02
CA CYS A 19 9.45 9.81 0.12
C CYS A 19 10.26 9.53 -1.15
N TRP A 20 10.11 8.38 -1.78
CA TRP A 20 10.76 8.09 -3.05
C TRP A 20 10.28 9.03 -4.17
N LEU A 21 8.96 9.19 -4.33
CA LEU A 21 8.36 10.05 -5.37
C LEU A 21 8.80 11.51 -5.27
N VAL A 22 8.92 12.02 -4.04
CA VAL A 22 9.35 13.40 -3.78
C VAL A 22 10.85 13.60 -4.01
N GLN A 23 11.69 12.62 -3.68
CA GLN A 23 13.13 12.73 -3.82
C GLN A 23 13.76 11.35 -4.12
N PRO A 24 13.97 11.01 -5.40
CA PRO A 24 14.45 9.69 -5.79
C PRO A 24 15.98 9.57 -5.64
N THR A 25 16.46 9.35 -4.41
CA THR A 25 17.90 9.11 -4.14
C THR A 25 18.23 7.61 -4.06
N PRO A 26 19.48 7.19 -4.29
CA PRO A 26 19.89 5.79 -4.15
C PRO A 26 19.55 5.19 -2.78
N GLU A 27 19.68 5.97 -1.70
CA GLU A 27 19.37 5.55 -0.34
C GLU A 27 17.87 5.28 -0.15
N ARG A 28 17.00 6.13 -0.74
CA ARG A 28 15.55 5.92 -0.72
C ARG A 28 15.12 4.76 -1.60
N ARG A 29 15.80 4.56 -2.75
CA ARG A 29 15.60 3.40 -3.62
C ARG A 29 15.86 2.10 -2.86
N ALA A 30 16.93 2.04 -2.06
CA ALA A 30 17.29 0.86 -1.28
C ALA A 30 16.28 0.49 -0.18
N ARG A 31 15.36 1.42 0.17
CA ARG A 31 14.29 1.20 1.16
C ARG A 31 12.99 0.67 0.54
N LEU A 32 12.86 0.69 -0.78
CA LEU A 32 11.70 0.13 -1.47
C LEU A 32 11.79 -1.41 -1.45
N CYS A 33 10.68 -2.09 -1.17
CA CYS A 33 10.57 -3.50 -1.55
C CYS A 33 10.32 -3.60 -3.06
N GLU A 34 10.48 -4.81 -3.62
CA GLU A 34 10.35 -5.06 -5.06
C GLU A 34 9.05 -4.52 -5.65
N ASP A 35 7.92 -4.76 -4.97
CA ASP A 35 6.62 -4.29 -5.44
C ASP A 35 6.44 -2.76 -5.45
N TYR A 36 7.22 -2.03 -4.64
CA TYR A 36 7.11 -0.56 -4.51
C TYR A 36 8.00 0.18 -5.50
N VAL A 37 9.00 -0.50 -6.07
CA VAL A 37 9.83 0.06 -7.15
C VAL A 37 8.93 0.52 -8.30
N PRO A 38 9.13 1.75 -8.84
CA PRO A 38 8.37 2.21 -9.99
C PRO A 38 8.56 1.29 -11.20
N ARG A 39 7.45 0.95 -11.84
CA ARG A 39 7.42 0.21 -13.10
C ARG A 39 7.32 1.15 -14.30
N GLU A 40 7.45 0.61 -15.50
CA GLU A 40 7.61 1.37 -16.74
C GLU A 40 6.48 2.39 -16.98
N ARG A 41 5.21 2.00 -16.79
CA ARG A 41 4.09 2.92 -17.04
C ARG A 41 4.01 4.04 -16.03
N GLN A 42 4.42 3.80 -14.77
CA GLN A 42 4.54 4.88 -13.78
C GLN A 42 5.51 5.99 -14.22
N LEU A 43 6.55 5.62 -14.98
CA LEU A 43 7.58 6.56 -15.44
C LEU A 43 7.26 7.20 -16.80
N THR A 44 6.39 6.58 -17.60
CA THR A 44 6.21 6.94 -19.02
C THR A 44 4.79 7.42 -19.36
N THR A 45 3.80 7.10 -18.53
CA THR A 45 2.40 7.39 -18.79
C THR A 45 1.89 8.42 -17.78
N PRO A 46 1.36 9.59 -18.21
CA PRO A 46 0.68 10.51 -17.30
C PRO A 46 -0.53 9.84 -16.65
N HIS A 47 -0.69 9.99 -15.34
CA HIS A 47 -1.76 9.37 -14.57
C HIS A 47 -2.00 10.11 -13.24
N PRO A 48 -3.14 9.88 -12.56
CA PRO A 48 -3.37 10.45 -11.23
C PRO A 48 -2.42 9.90 -10.17
N GLN A 49 -1.77 10.81 -9.42
CA GLN A 49 -0.69 10.49 -8.46
C GLN A 49 -1.02 9.40 -7.43
N TRP A 50 -2.30 9.21 -7.07
CA TRP A 50 -2.69 8.20 -6.09
C TRP A 50 -2.54 6.77 -6.60
N LEU A 51 -2.51 6.54 -7.93
CA LEU A 51 -2.28 5.20 -8.50
C LEU A 51 -0.88 4.68 -8.17
N ASP A 52 0.11 5.55 -7.97
CA ASP A 52 1.44 5.15 -7.52
C ASP A 52 1.44 4.49 -6.14
N LEU A 53 0.36 4.66 -5.37
CA LEU A 53 0.20 4.19 -4.01
C LEU A 53 -0.48 2.81 -3.89
N LEU A 54 -0.84 2.17 -5.01
CA LEU A 54 -1.28 0.77 -4.95
C LEU A 54 -0.06 -0.11 -4.63
N LEU A 55 -0.24 -1.06 -3.71
CA LEU A 55 0.85 -1.82 -3.11
C LEU A 55 1.42 -2.86 -4.07
N TRP A 56 0.63 -3.38 -5.00
CA TRP A 56 1.07 -4.33 -6.02
C TRP A 56 1.51 -3.61 -7.28
N GLY A 57 2.77 -3.75 -7.67
CA GLY A 57 3.29 -3.12 -8.88
C GLY A 57 2.58 -3.57 -10.15
N SER A 58 2.17 -4.84 -10.24
CA SER A 58 1.34 -5.38 -11.34
C SER A 58 -0.02 -4.71 -11.44
N LEU A 59 -0.68 -4.48 -10.30
CA LEU A 59 -1.95 -3.77 -10.26
C LEU A 59 -1.78 -2.30 -10.66
N ARG A 60 -0.70 -1.63 -10.22
CA ARG A 60 -0.37 -0.27 -10.65
C ARG A 60 -0.25 -0.15 -12.17
N GLU A 61 0.51 -1.06 -12.78
CA GLU A 61 0.69 -1.10 -14.23
C GLU A 61 -0.65 -1.22 -14.97
N ALA A 62 -1.51 -2.17 -14.56
CA ALA A 62 -2.82 -2.36 -15.18
C ALA A 62 -3.76 -1.17 -14.95
N ALA A 63 -3.74 -0.57 -13.74
CA ALA A 63 -4.56 0.58 -13.41
C ALA A 63 -4.14 1.84 -14.18
N ILE A 64 -2.84 2.05 -14.41
CA ILE A 64 -2.32 3.17 -15.20
C ILE A 64 -2.60 2.97 -16.69
N GLU A 65 -2.47 1.75 -17.19
CA GLU A 65 -2.79 1.40 -18.58
C GLU A 65 -4.27 1.66 -18.91
N ARG A 66 -5.16 1.26 -18.01
CA ARG A 66 -6.61 1.38 -18.15
C ARG A 66 -7.17 2.42 -17.19
N GLN A 67 -6.49 3.56 -17.07
CA GLN A 67 -6.83 4.62 -16.13
C GLN A 67 -8.22 5.24 -16.39
N ASP A 68 -8.75 5.11 -17.61
CA ASP A 68 -10.14 5.44 -17.94
C ASP A 68 -11.17 4.63 -17.14
N LEU A 69 -10.81 3.41 -16.74
CA LEU A 69 -11.65 2.52 -15.94
C LEU A 69 -11.30 2.55 -14.44
N TYR A 70 -10.02 2.62 -14.12
CA TYR A 70 -9.53 2.36 -12.77
C TYR A 70 -9.07 3.60 -12.01
N ALA A 71 -8.88 4.75 -12.66
CA ALA A 71 -8.54 6.00 -11.98
C ALA A 71 -9.81 6.72 -11.45
N THR A 72 -10.66 5.99 -10.72
CA THR A 72 -11.94 6.48 -10.20
C THR A 72 -11.98 6.46 -8.67
N ASP A 73 -12.79 7.34 -8.08
CA ASP A 73 -13.04 7.35 -6.64
C ASP A 73 -13.62 6.02 -6.14
N GLU A 74 -14.37 5.31 -6.99
CA GLU A 74 -14.90 4.00 -6.68
C GLU A 74 -13.78 2.97 -6.53
N PHE A 75 -12.91 2.87 -7.53
CA PHE A 75 -11.79 1.94 -7.48
C PHE A 75 -10.90 2.23 -6.27
N GLN A 76 -10.55 3.51 -6.06
CA GLN A 76 -9.73 3.93 -4.93
C GLN A 76 -10.34 3.46 -3.61
N ARG A 77 -11.62 3.74 -3.39
CA ARG A 77 -12.34 3.33 -2.18
C ARG A 77 -12.37 1.81 -2.04
N VAL A 78 -12.79 1.07 -3.07
CA VAL A 78 -12.89 -0.40 -3.04
C VAL A 78 -11.53 -1.04 -2.75
N TYR A 79 -10.45 -0.54 -3.37
CA TYR A 79 -9.10 -1.01 -3.15
C TYR A 79 -8.65 -0.81 -1.70
N PHE A 80 -8.68 0.44 -1.18
CA PHE A 80 -8.24 0.72 0.19
C PHE A 80 -9.15 0.06 1.24
N ASP A 81 -10.44 -0.10 0.93
CA ASP A 81 -11.40 -0.76 1.81
C ASP A 81 -11.18 -2.28 1.92
N ALA A 82 -10.66 -2.88 0.85
CA ALA A 82 -10.39 -4.31 0.75
C ALA A 82 -9.00 -4.70 1.29
N LEU A 83 -8.08 -3.76 1.55
CA LEU A 83 -6.77 -4.10 2.11
C LEU A 83 -6.90 -4.84 3.46
N ARG A 84 -6.10 -5.89 3.59
CA ARG A 84 -5.98 -6.74 4.78
C ARG A 84 -4.51 -6.96 5.09
N LEU A 85 -4.14 -6.77 6.35
CA LEU A 85 -2.80 -7.08 6.83
C LEU A 85 -2.86 -8.40 7.60
N VAL A 86 -2.52 -9.49 6.92
CA VAL A 86 -2.64 -10.83 7.49
C VAL A 86 -1.48 -11.12 8.44
N ASN A 87 -1.69 -12.09 9.34
CA ASN A 87 -0.68 -12.62 10.25
C ASN A 87 -0.05 -11.61 11.23
N TRP A 88 -0.67 -10.43 11.44
CA TRP A 88 -0.26 -9.56 12.54
C TRP A 88 -0.79 -10.13 13.87
N PRO A 89 0.07 -10.52 14.82
CA PRO A 89 -0.37 -11.29 15.99
C PRO A 89 -0.85 -10.42 17.17
N TYR A 90 -0.79 -9.09 17.05
CA TYR A 90 -1.07 -8.16 18.14
C TYR A 90 -2.31 -7.29 17.87
N GLN A 91 -2.75 -6.52 18.86
CA GLN A 91 -3.84 -5.57 18.67
C GLN A 91 -3.35 -4.35 17.87
N PRO A 92 -4.24 -3.59 17.22
CA PRO A 92 -3.84 -2.41 16.44
C PRO A 92 -3.02 -1.39 17.24
N LEU A 93 -3.37 -1.16 18.50
CA LEU A 93 -2.70 -0.18 19.36
C LEU A 93 -1.30 -0.63 19.81
N ASP A 94 -1.03 -1.94 19.85
CA ASP A 94 0.31 -2.47 20.14
C ASP A 94 1.31 -2.15 19.02
N GLY A 95 0.80 -1.80 17.84
CA GLY A 95 1.59 -1.33 16.70
C GLY A 95 2.03 0.12 16.78
N LEU A 96 1.61 0.88 17.81
CA LEU A 96 1.92 2.29 17.99
C LEU A 96 2.91 2.51 19.13
N VAL A 97 3.77 3.53 18.96
CA VAL A 97 4.69 4.00 20.00
C VAL A 97 4.57 5.51 20.13
N THR A 98 4.59 6.02 21.36
CA THR A 98 4.66 7.46 21.62
C THR A 98 6.05 7.81 22.11
N ASP A 99 6.70 8.75 21.43
CA ASP A 99 7.96 9.32 21.89
C ASP A 99 7.72 10.08 23.21
N PRO A 100 8.38 9.71 24.32
CA PRO A 100 8.14 10.31 25.63
C PRO A 100 8.67 11.76 25.73
N GLN A 101 9.58 12.19 24.85
CA GLN A 101 10.15 13.53 24.85
C GLN A 101 9.33 14.48 23.98
N THR A 102 8.90 14.03 22.80
CA THR A 102 8.19 14.87 21.82
C THR A 102 6.68 14.69 21.83
N GLY A 103 6.18 13.59 22.38
CA GLY A 103 4.76 13.21 22.33
C GLY A 103 4.30 12.72 20.95
N HIS A 104 5.21 12.60 19.97
CA HIS A 104 4.86 12.12 18.63
C HIS A 104 4.47 10.65 18.65
N VAL A 105 3.40 10.31 17.94
CA VAL A 105 2.95 8.92 17.76
C VAL A 105 3.49 8.40 16.43
N GLY A 106 4.19 7.27 16.49
CA GLY A 106 4.74 6.56 15.34
C GLY A 106 4.33 5.09 15.33
N LEU A 107 4.76 4.38 14.30
CA LEU A 107 4.67 2.92 14.23
C LEU A 107 5.82 2.30 15.02
N THR A 108 5.58 1.19 15.69
CA THR A 108 6.66 0.37 16.23
C THR A 108 7.49 -0.24 15.10
N ASP A 109 8.75 -0.56 15.37
CA ASP A 109 9.61 -1.26 14.42
C ASP A 109 8.99 -2.60 13.97
N ALA A 110 8.30 -3.29 14.88
CA ALA A 110 7.63 -4.55 14.59
C ALA A 110 6.49 -4.37 13.57
N LEU A 111 5.61 -3.38 13.76
CA LEU A 111 4.53 -3.12 12.81
C LEU A 111 5.09 -2.59 11.48
N MET A 112 6.10 -1.72 11.52
CA MET A 112 6.75 -1.21 10.31
C MET A 112 7.37 -2.33 9.48
N ALA A 113 8.13 -3.24 10.11
CA ALA A 113 8.71 -4.40 9.42
C ALA A 113 7.63 -5.33 8.84
N HIS A 114 6.56 -5.58 9.60
CA HIS A 114 5.44 -6.43 9.15
C HIS A 114 4.70 -5.81 7.96
N ALA A 115 4.43 -4.50 8.00
CA ALA A 115 3.72 -3.77 6.97
C ALA A 115 4.56 -3.53 5.71
N MET A 116 5.90 -3.45 5.83
CA MET A 116 6.80 -3.33 4.68
C MET A 116 7.01 -4.66 3.93
N ASN A 117 6.60 -5.79 4.52
CA ASN A 117 6.59 -7.06 3.82
C ASN A 117 5.32 -7.19 2.96
N GLY A 118 5.45 -6.99 1.65
CA GLY A 118 4.34 -7.11 0.68
C GLY A 118 3.58 -8.44 0.77
N SER A 119 4.25 -9.52 1.20
CA SER A 119 3.60 -10.84 1.37
C SER A 119 2.59 -10.90 2.52
N ASN A 120 2.53 -9.88 3.38
CA ASN A 120 1.54 -9.76 4.45
C ASN A 120 0.28 -8.96 4.02
N TRP A 121 0.30 -8.32 2.86
CA TRP A 121 -0.88 -7.64 2.34
C TRP A 121 -1.71 -8.57 1.48
N ARG A 122 -3.03 -8.49 1.66
CA ARG A 122 -4.05 -9.17 0.87
C ARG A 122 -5.17 -8.19 0.54
N LEU A 123 -5.97 -8.52 -0.47
CA LEU A 123 -7.27 -7.90 -0.70
C LEU A 123 -8.38 -8.88 -0.31
N ALA A 124 -9.37 -8.38 0.41
CA ALA A 124 -10.57 -9.13 0.74
C ALA A 124 -11.36 -9.49 -0.53
N GLU A 125 -12.15 -10.57 -0.45
CA GLU A 125 -12.97 -11.07 -1.56
C GLU A 125 -13.89 -10.02 -2.20
N THR A 126 -14.28 -8.97 -1.46
CA THR A 126 -15.08 -7.86 -2.00
C THR A 126 -14.40 -7.15 -3.17
N PHE A 127 -13.06 -7.09 -3.19
CA PHE A 127 -12.32 -6.58 -4.34
C PHE A 127 -12.46 -7.51 -5.55
N ALA A 128 -12.30 -8.81 -5.33
CA ALA A 128 -12.40 -9.83 -6.37
C ALA A 128 -13.82 -9.89 -6.98
N GLN A 129 -14.85 -9.68 -6.18
CA GLN A 129 -16.23 -9.60 -6.66
C GLN A 129 -16.46 -8.38 -7.57
N ARG A 130 -15.79 -7.26 -7.29
CA ARG A 130 -15.97 -6.00 -8.03
C ARG A 130 -15.09 -5.91 -9.28
N TYR A 131 -13.87 -6.45 -9.21
CA TYR A 131 -12.85 -6.42 -10.25
C TYR A 131 -12.22 -7.81 -10.46
N PRO A 132 -13.02 -8.81 -10.87
CA PRO A 132 -12.56 -10.19 -11.02
C PRO A 132 -11.38 -10.33 -11.99
N GLU A 133 -11.34 -9.47 -13.02
CA GLU A 133 -10.28 -9.43 -14.03
C GLU A 133 -8.91 -9.02 -13.48
N LEU A 134 -8.85 -8.39 -12.32
CA LEU A 134 -7.61 -7.94 -11.67
C LEU A 134 -7.08 -8.92 -10.62
N CYS A 135 -7.81 -9.99 -10.31
CA CYS A 135 -7.45 -10.94 -9.24
C CYS A 135 -6.10 -11.62 -9.47
N GLY A 136 -5.70 -11.83 -10.73
CA GLY A 136 -4.39 -12.42 -11.06
C GLY A 136 -3.20 -11.48 -10.79
N LEU A 137 -3.46 -10.22 -10.44
CA LEU A 137 -2.42 -9.20 -10.21
C LEU A 137 -2.17 -8.91 -8.73
N VAL A 138 -2.96 -9.51 -7.83
CA VAL A 138 -3.00 -9.23 -6.40
C VAL A 138 -3.02 -10.52 -5.61
N ALA A 139 -2.72 -10.45 -4.31
CA ALA A 139 -2.94 -11.56 -3.40
C ALA A 139 -4.29 -11.38 -2.68
N LEU A 140 -5.11 -12.43 -2.64
CA LEU A 140 -6.43 -12.44 -1.99
C LEU A 140 -6.37 -13.13 -0.62
N GLU A 141 -7.21 -12.67 0.30
CA GLU A 141 -7.44 -13.32 1.61
C GLU A 141 -8.15 -14.67 1.44
#